data_AF-A0A9X0X9V4-F1
#
_entry.id   AF-A0A9X0X9V4-F1
#
_cell.length_a   1.000
_cell.length_b   1.000
_cell.length_c   1.000
_cell.angle_alpha   90.00
_cell.angle_beta   90.00
_cell.angle_gamma   90.00
#
_symmetry.space_group_name_H-M   'P 1'
#
loop_
_entity.id
_entity.type
_entity.pdbx_description
1 polymer ?
#
loop_
_entity_poly.entity_id
_entity_poly.type
_entity_poly.pdbx_seq_one_letter_code
_entity_poly.pdbx_strand_id
1 'polypeptide(L)' 'MQIIRRKAVCKKLGGINPSTLWRLERNDPSFPPSVQLSGGIVGWFEHDLDHWLESKAAKRPPIAESAARQNP' A
#
# COMPACT_ATOMS: atom_id res chain seq x y z
N MET A 1 17.57 -3.09 3.25
CA MET A 1 16.34 -3.81 2.89
C MET A 1 15.82 -4.53 4.12
N GLN A 2 14.65 -4.14 4.63
CA GLN A 2 14.02 -4.72 5.82
C GLN A 2 12.70 -5.40 5.41
N ILE A 3 12.39 -6.53 6.04
CA ILE A 3 11.13 -7.24 5.85
C ILE A 3 10.24 -7.00 7.07
N ILE A 4 9.05 -6.46 6.84
CA ILE A 4 8.09 -6.16 7.89
C ILE A 4 6.91 -7.14 7.87
N ARG A 5 6.38 -7.41 9.07
CA ARG A 5 5.31 -8.40 9.28
C ARG A 5 3.94 -7.78 9.04
N ARG A 6 2.93 -8.64 8.88
CA ARG A 6 1.52 -8.25 8.64
C ARG A 6 1.04 -7.09 9.52
N LYS A 7 1.29 -7.15 10.84
CA LYS A 7 0.89 -6.09 11.79
C LYS A 7 1.56 -4.75 11.51
N ALA A 8 2.84 -4.76 11.12
CA ALA A 8 3.58 -3.55 10.76
C ALA A 8 3.10 -3.00 9.40
N VAL A 9 2.83 -3.87 8.42
CA VAL A 9 2.23 -3.46 7.14
C VAL A 9 0.88 -2.78 7.35
N CYS A 10 -0.01 -3.39 8.12
CA CYS A 10 -1.29 -2.81 8.50
C CYS A 10 -1.14 -1.42 9.11
N LYS A 11 -0.18 -1.23 10.03
CA LYS A 11 0.11 0.06 10.66
C LYS A 11 0.63 1.09 9.65
N LYS A 12 1.56 0.68 8.77
CA LYS A 12 2.18 1.54 7.74
C LYS A 12 1.15 2.03 6.72
N LEU A 13 0.18 1.19 6.36
CA LEU A 13 -0.92 1.52 5.45
C LEU A 13 -2.05 2.35 6.09
N GLY A 14 -1.80 3.03 7.21
CA GLY A 14 -2.80 3.86 7.89
C GLY A 14 -3.66 3.12 8.92
N GLY A 15 -3.21 1.97 9.43
CA GLY A 15 -3.90 1.23 10.48
C GLY A 15 -5.04 0.33 9.97
N ILE A 16 -4.91 -0.22 8.76
CA ILE A 16 -5.95 -1.08 8.17
C ILE A 16 -5.99 -2.48 8.80
N ASN A 17 -7.14 -3.13 8.73
CA ASN A 17 -7.31 -4.50 9.23
C ASN A 17 -6.61 -5.54 8.33
N PRO A 18 -6.14 -6.68 8.86
CA PRO A 18 -5.50 -7.74 8.06
C PRO A 18 -6.36 -8.28 6.91
N SER A 19 -7.68 -8.31 7.07
CA SER A 19 -8.59 -8.71 5.98
C SER A 19 -8.58 -7.72 4.82
N THR A 20 -8.43 -6.43 5.11
CA THR A 20 -8.29 -5.37 4.10
C THR A 20 -6.96 -5.52 3.37
N LEU A 21 -5.88 -5.82 4.10
CA LEU A 21 -4.57 -6.13 3.50
C LEU A 21 -4.65 -7.32 2.54
N TRP A 22 -5.31 -8.41 2.94
CA TRP A 22 -5.50 -9.58 2.06
C TRP A 22 -6.31 -9.25 0.79
N ARG A 23 -7.37 -8.44 0.93
CA ARG A 23 -8.15 -7.98 -0.23
C ARG A 23 -7.32 -7.08 -1.14
N LEU A 24 -6.46 -6.23 -0.58
CA LEU A 24 -5.56 -5.36 -1.33
C LEU A 24 -4.58 -6.19 -2.16
N GLU A 25 -3.89 -7.13 -1.54
CA GLU A 25 -2.95 -8.04 -2.21
C GLU A 25 -3.64 -8.83 -3.34
N ARG A 26 -4.91 -9.19 -3.18
CA ARG A 26 -5.66 -9.96 -4.20
C ARG A 26 -6.27 -9.11 -5.31
N ASN A 27 -6.74 -7.90 -4.99
CA ASN A 27 -7.48 -7.06 -5.94
C ASN A 27 -6.59 -6.04 -6.66
N ASP A 28 -5.46 -5.65 -6.06
CA ASP A 28 -4.53 -4.68 -6.62
C ASP A 28 -3.28 -5.43 -7.12
N PRO A 29 -3.15 -5.66 -8.44
CA PRO A 29 -2.00 -6.38 -8.99
C PRO A 29 -0.68 -5.60 -8.85
N SER A 30 -0.74 -4.32 -8.50
CA SER A 30 0.45 -3.51 -8.23
C SER A 30 0.92 -3.64 -6.78
N PHE A 31 0.10 -4.25 -5.91
CA PHE A 31 0.46 -4.43 -4.50
C PHE A 31 1.62 -5.42 -4.38
N PRO A 32 2.62 -5.15 -3.53
CA PRO A 32 3.80 -5.99 -3.45
C PRO A 32 3.48 -7.38 -2.89
N PRO A 33 4.05 -8.44 -3.48
CA PRO A 33 3.79 -9.81 -3.07
C PRO A 33 4.36 -10.09 -1.69
N SER A 34 3.68 -10.95 -0.94
CA SER A 34 4.21 -11.46 0.32
C SER A 34 5.38 -12.42 0.11
N VAL A 35 6.39 -12.30 0.97
CA VAL A 35 7.57 -13.16 1.04
C VAL A 35 7.42 -14.11 2.22
N GLN A 36 7.56 -15.40 1.97
CA GLN A 36 7.55 -16.41 3.02
C GLN A 36 8.89 -16.42 3.76
N LEU A 37 8.85 -16.21 5.08
CA LEU A 37 10.07 -16.20 5.91
C LEU A 37 10.28 -17.52 6.63
N SER A 38 9.19 -18.21 7.00
CA SER A 38 9.22 -19.51 7.67
C SER A 38 7.83 -20.18 7.60
N GLY A 39 7.67 -21.36 8.21
CA GLY A 39 6.42 -22.13 8.19
C GLY A 39 5.22 -21.32 8.69
N GLY A 40 4.28 -20.98 7.78
CA GLY A 40 3.08 -20.19 8.08
C GLY A 40 3.32 -18.69 8.29
N ILE A 41 4.55 -18.24 8.06
CA ILE A 41 4.98 -16.89 8.38
C ILE A 41 5.34 -16.14 7.10
N VAL A 42 4.66 -15.01 6.89
CA VAL A 42 4.87 -14.12 5.74
C VAL A 42 5.25 -12.70 6.18
N GLY A 43 5.97 -11.99 5.32
CA GLY A 43 6.33 -10.59 5.45
C GLY A 43 6.39 -9.90 4.09
N TRP A 44 6.57 -8.58 4.10
CA TRP A 44 6.70 -7.76 2.90
C TRP A 44 7.96 -6.94 3.01
N PHE A 45 8.61 -6.68 1.89
CA PHE A 45 9.70 -5.71 1.88
C PHE A 45 9.15 -4.31 2.14
N GLU A 46 9.78 -3.60 3.07
CA GLU A 46 9.35 -2.25 3.42
C GLU A 46 9.47 -1.28 2.24
N HIS A 47 10.57 -1.38 1.48
CA HIS A 47 10.81 -0.50 0.33
C HIS A 47 9.80 -0.72 -0.80
N ASP A 48 9.34 -1.95 -1.04
CA ASP A 48 8.32 -2.23 -2.04
C ASP A 48 6.97 -1.58 -1.67
N LEU A 49 6.63 -1.59 -0.37
CA LEU A 49 5.43 -0.90 0.12
C LEU A 49 5.55 0.62 -0.02
N ASP A 50 6.73 1.18 0.25
CA ASP A 50 7.00 2.61 0.05
C ASP A 50 6.88 3.01 -1.43
N HIS A 51 7.51 2.26 -2.33
CA HIS A 51 7.38 2.48 -3.78
C HIS A 51 5.93 2.37 -4.27
N TRP A 52 5.17 1.41 -3.76
CA TRP A 52 3.75 1.28 -4.10
C TRP A 52 2.92 2.47 -3.61
N LEU A 53 3.17 2.96 -2.40
CA LEU A 53 2.52 4.16 -1.86
C LEU A 53 2.87 5.41 -2.67
N GLU A 54 4.14 5.58 -3.03
CA GLU A 54 4.61 6.68 -3.89
C GLU A 54 3.96 6.62 -5.26
N SER A 55 3.88 5.44 -5.89
CA SER A 55 3.20 5.25 -7.17
C SER A 55 1.71 5.62 -7.11
N LYS A 56 1.03 5.28 -6.00
CA LYS A 56 -0.36 5.73 -5.77
C LYS A 56 -0.47 7.24 -5.56
N ALA A 57 0.47 7.85 -4.86
CA ALA A 57 0.50 9.30 -4.68
C ALA A 57 0.74 10.03 -6.01
N ALA A 58 1.61 9.51 -6.87
CA ALA A 58 1.87 10.07 -8.20
C ALA A 58 0.68 9.91 -9.15
N LYS A 59 -0.05 8.79 -9.05
CA LYS A 59 -1.27 8.56 -9.84
C LYS A 59 -2.47 9.35 -9.35
N ARG A 60 -2.46 9.81 -8.09
CA ARG A 60 -3.49 10.70 -7.56
C ARG A 60 -3.30 12.08 -8.24
N PRO A 61 -4.27 12.56 -9.03
CA PRO A 61 -4.15 13.89 -9.62
C PRO A 61 -3.99 14.91 -8.49
N PRO A 62 -3.11 15.92 -8.64
CA PRO A 62 -2.97 16.95 -7.65
C PRO A 62 -4.34 17.59 -7.42
N ILE A 63 -4.70 17.72 -6.15
CA ILE A 63 -6.00 18.25 -5.68
C ILE A 63 -6.20 19.72 -6.16
N ALA A 64 -5.17 20.33 -6.76
CA ALA A 64 -5.18 21.68 -7.32
C ALA A 64 -6.12 21.87 -8.53
N GLU A 65 -6.48 20.84 -9.30
CA GLU A 65 -7.26 21.02 -10.53
C GLU A 65 -8.79 20.91 -10.35
N SER A 66 -9.28 20.48 -9.18
CA SER A 66 -10.73 20.39 -8.92
C SER A 66 -11.36 21.68 -8.38
N ALA A 67 -10.56 22.70 -8.04
CA ALA A 67 -11.08 24.00 -7.60
C ALA A 67 -11.28 25.02 -8.75
N ALA A 68 -10.69 24.79 -9.92
CA ALA A 68 -10.71 25.76 -11.03
C ALA A 68 -11.91 25.64 -11.98
N ARG A 69 -12.84 24.69 -11.75
CA ARG A 69 -14.05 24.52 -12.57
C ARG A 69 -15.32 25.13 -11.97
N GLN A 70 -15.20 25.90 -10.88
CA GLN A 70 -16.33 26.68 -10.35
C GLN A 70 -16.08 28.18 -10.49
N ASN A 71 -16.66 28.73 -11.56
CA ASN A 71 -17.04 30.12 -11.83
C ASN A 71 -16.00 31.09 -12.42
N PRO A 72 -16.40 32.07 -13.26
CA PRO A 72 -17.77 32.52 -13.60
C PRO A 72 -18.30 32.13 -14.99
#